data_AF-A0A0C9TM79-F1
#
_entry.id   AF-A0A0C9TM79-F1
#
_cell.length_a   1.000
_cell.length_b   1.000
_cell.length_c   1.000
_cell.angle_alpha   90.00
_cell.angle_beta   90.00
_cell.angle_gamma   90.00
#
_symmetry.space_group_name_H-M   'P 1'
#
loop_
_entity.id
_entity.type
_entity.pdbx_description
1 polymer ?
#
loop_
_entity_poly.entity_id
_entity_poly.type
_entity_poly.pdbx_seq_one_letter_code
_entity_poly.pdbx_strand_id
1 'polypeptide(L)'
;MFLNVNVHFIVVLHLLQNKFIPRDVLPTTYNLDVYDGAILYPKALDDRNFRGQMDICSSCHTLLQAEKLPMDAIANFQYYAYDELPDTVHFAFANTSLLT
;
A
#
# COMPACT_ATOMS: atom_id res chain seq x y z
N MET A 1 -3.81 6.77 -13.70
CA MET A 1 -5.25 7.12 -13.69
C MET A 1 -5.95 6.04 -12.89
N PHE A 2 -6.24 6.32 -11.61
CA PHE A 2 -6.99 5.39 -10.75
C PHE A 2 -8.48 5.59 -11.11
N LEU A 3 -9.06 4.63 -11.82
CA LEU A 3 -10.50 4.61 -12.05
C LEU A 3 -11.16 4.16 -10.74
N ASN A 4 -11.90 5.07 -10.11
CA ASN A 4 -12.73 4.80 -8.93
C ASN A 4 -13.79 3.77 -9.31
N VAL A 5 -13.55 2.51 -8.97
CA VAL A 5 -14.59 1.49 -8.98
C VAL A 5 -14.87 1.17 -7.52
N ASN A 6 -15.92 1.77 -6.97
CA ASN A 6 -16.47 1.41 -5.65
C ASN A 6 -16.99 -0.01 -5.75
N VAL A 7 -16.24 -0.99 -5.25
CA VAL A 7 -16.71 -2.38 -5.30
C VAL A 7 -16.44 -3.16 -4.03
N HIS A 8 -17.54 -3.71 -3.52
CA HIS A 8 -17.65 -4.49 -2.31
C HIS A 8 -17.18 -5.93 -2.60
N PHE A 9 -15.87 -6.18 -2.57
CA PHE A 9 -15.34 -7.51 -2.88
C PHE A 9 -14.45 -8.08 -1.78
N ILE A 10 -14.54 -9.40 -1.64
CA ILE A 10 -13.62 -10.22 -0.84
C ILE A 10 -12.30 -10.24 -1.59
N VAL A 11 -11.34 -9.44 -1.15
CA VAL A 11 -10.00 -9.35 -1.73
C VAL A 11 -9.06 -10.29 -0.96
N VAL A 12 -8.22 -11.01 -1.71
CA VAL A 12 -7.22 -11.93 -1.17
C VAL A 12 -6.02 -11.15 -0.63
N LEU A 13 -6.16 -10.61 0.59
CA LEU A 13 -5.16 -9.71 1.20
C LEU A 13 -3.83 -10.38 1.57
N HIS A 14 -3.81 -11.69 1.80
CA HIS A 14 -2.57 -12.39 2.17
C HIS A 14 -1.50 -12.32 1.07
N LEU A 15 -1.90 -12.10 -0.19
CA LEU A 15 -0.98 -11.90 -1.31
C LEU A 15 -0.26 -10.55 -1.23
N LEU A 16 -0.83 -9.58 -0.54
CA LEU A 16 -0.30 -8.23 -0.38
C LEU A 16 0.55 -8.09 0.89
N GLN A 17 1.03 -9.20 1.46
CA GLN A 17 2.00 -9.17 2.56
C GLN A 17 3.42 -9.21 2.01
N ASN A 18 4.38 -8.67 2.76
CA ASN A 18 5.80 -8.91 2.51
C ASN A 18 6.55 -9.13 3.82
N LYS A 19 6.87 -10.41 4.09
CA LYS A 19 7.53 -10.85 5.32
C LYS A 19 9.03 -10.51 5.38
N PHE A 20 9.59 -10.03 4.28
CA PHE A 20 10.99 -9.60 4.22
C PHE A 20 11.17 -8.13 4.62
N ILE A 21 10.07 -7.38 4.76
CA ILE A 21 10.10 -6.00 5.24
C ILE A 21 10.33 -6.03 6.77
N PRO A 22 11.37 -5.35 7.29
CA PRO A 22 11.59 -5.21 8.72
C PRO A 22 10.40 -4.58 9.45
N ARG A 23 10.13 -5.00 10.69
CA ARG A 23 8.93 -4.56 11.44
C ARG A 23 8.91 -3.07 11.74
N ASP A 24 10.08 -2.51 12.00
CA ASP A 24 10.34 -1.10 12.33
C ASP A 24 10.06 -0.16 11.16
N VAL A 25 9.95 -0.70 9.94
CA VAL A 25 9.59 0.10 8.76
C VAL A 25 8.21 -0.29 8.21
N LEU A 26 7.44 -1.13 8.89
CA LEU A 26 6.07 -1.43 8.44
C LEU A 26 5.18 -0.17 8.50
N PRO A 27 4.11 -0.10 7.69
CA PRO A 27 3.20 1.04 7.73
C PRO A 27 2.62 1.26 9.13
N THR A 28 2.78 2.47 9.67
CA THR A 28 2.14 2.88 10.94
C THR A 28 0.93 3.78 10.72
N THR A 29 0.75 4.24 9.48
CA THR A 29 -0.29 5.21 9.07
C THR A 29 -1.70 4.64 9.00
N TYR A 30 -1.86 3.31 9.15
CA TYR A 30 -3.13 2.61 9.31
C TYR A 30 -2.93 1.36 10.17
N ASN A 31 -4.04 0.82 10.69
CA ASN A 31 -4.06 -0.40 11.48
C ASN A 31 -3.79 -1.61 10.57
N LEU A 32 -2.53 -2.03 10.52
CA LEU A 32 -2.08 -3.14 9.68
C LEU A 32 -2.78 -4.47 10.00
N ASP A 33 -3.15 -4.69 11.28
CA ASP A 33 -3.72 -5.95 11.75
C ASP A 33 -5.14 -6.17 11.21
N VAL A 34 -5.97 -5.13 11.08
CA VAL A 34 -7.34 -5.28 10.54
C VAL A 34 -7.34 -5.58 9.03
N TYR A 35 -6.20 -5.39 8.37
CA TYR A 35 -5.94 -5.71 6.97
C TYR A 35 -5.07 -6.97 6.80
N ASP A 36 -5.05 -7.85 7.80
CA ASP A 36 -4.32 -9.13 7.77
C ASP A 36 -2.82 -8.97 7.43
N GLY A 37 -2.16 -7.88 7.83
CA GLY A 37 -0.75 -7.66 7.51
C GLY A 37 -0.48 -7.17 6.09
N ALA A 38 -1.51 -6.88 5.28
CA ALA A 38 -1.33 -6.41 3.91
C ALA A 38 -0.69 -5.02 3.88
N ILE A 39 0.31 -4.84 3.02
CA ILE A 39 0.98 -3.57 2.75
C ILE A 39 0.19 -2.84 1.66
N LEU A 40 -0.51 -1.79 2.08
CA LEU A 40 -1.50 -1.07 1.29
C LEU A 40 -1.12 0.42 1.19
N TYR A 41 -1.73 1.09 0.23
CA TYR A 41 -1.62 2.54 0.12
C TYR A 41 -2.67 3.19 1.05
N PRO A 42 -2.28 3.96 2.09
CA PRO A 42 -3.22 4.46 3.10
C PRO A 42 -4.29 5.41 2.56
N LYS A 43 -4.07 6.04 1.39
CA LYS A 43 -5.06 6.92 0.74
C LYS A 43 -6.08 6.16 -0.09
N ALA A 44 -5.86 4.88 -0.33
CA ALA A 44 -6.82 3.99 -0.97
C ALA A 44 -7.73 3.29 0.06
N LEU A 45 -7.58 3.58 1.35
CA LEU A 45 -8.41 3.01 2.42
C LEU A 45 -9.50 4.02 2.80
N ASP A 46 -10.75 3.58 2.80
CA ASP A 46 -11.88 4.39 3.28
C ASP A 46 -11.83 4.60 4.80
N ASP A 47 -11.44 3.57 5.54
CA ASP A 47 -11.16 3.62 6.99
C ASP A 47 -9.76 3.05 7.24
N ARG A 48 -9.01 3.65 8.16
CA ARG A 48 -7.64 3.23 8.49
C ARG A 48 -7.56 2.39 9.76
N ASN A 49 -8.60 2.38 10.58
CA ASN A 49 -8.63 1.72 11.88
C ASN A 49 -9.46 0.44 11.85
N PHE A 50 -10.44 0.37 10.94
CA PHE A 50 -11.32 -0.77 10.74
C PHE A 50 -11.27 -1.25 9.30
N ARG A 51 -11.56 -2.54 9.09
CA ARG A 51 -11.60 -3.11 7.74
C ARG A 51 -12.77 -2.52 6.95
N GLY A 52 -12.45 -1.51 6.15
CA GLY A 52 -13.38 -0.82 5.26
C GLY A 52 -13.20 -1.18 3.79
N GLN A 53 -13.84 -0.38 2.94
CA GLN A 53 -13.63 -0.46 1.50
C GLN A 53 -12.23 0.02 1.12
N MET A 54 -11.74 -0.47 -0.02
CA MET A 54 -10.45 -0.10 -0.55
C MET A 54 -10.55 0.20 -2.04
N ASP A 55 -9.91 1.28 -2.47
CA ASP A 55 -9.76 1.61 -3.88
C ASP A 55 -8.67 0.73 -4.50
N ILE A 56 -9.08 -0.15 -5.41
CA ILE A 56 -8.18 -1.06 -6.12
C ILE A 56 -8.37 -0.82 -7.62
N CYS A 57 -7.28 -0.64 -8.35
CA CYS A 57 -7.36 -0.52 -9.80
C CYS A 57 -7.81 -1.85 -10.44
N SER A 58 -8.43 -1.78 -11.61
CA SER A 58 -8.99 -2.95 -12.29
C SER A 58 -7.98 -4.05 -12.59
N SER A 59 -6.72 -3.70 -12.88
CA SER A 59 -5.65 -4.67 -13.14
C SER A 59 -5.24 -5.43 -11.87
N CYS A 60 -4.99 -4.72 -10.77
CA CYS A 60 -4.68 -5.34 -9.48
C CYS A 60 -5.84 -6.21 -9.01
N HIS A 61 -7.07 -5.74 -9.15
CA HIS A 61 -8.26 -6.50 -8.80
C HIS A 61 -8.36 -7.82 -9.59
N THR A 62 -8.20 -7.76 -10.92
CA THR A 62 -8.22 -8.95 -11.78
C THR A 62 -7.16 -9.98 -11.37
N LEU A 63 -5.95 -9.52 -11.02
CA LEU A 63 -4.88 -10.41 -10.58
C LEU A 63 -5.16 -11.01 -9.20
N LEU A 64 -5.67 -10.22 -8.25
CA LEU A 64 -6.00 -10.69 -6.90
C LEU A 64 -7.16 -11.70 -6.92
N GLN A 65 -8.15 -11.53 -7.81
CA GLN A 65 -9.19 -12.53 -8.04
C GLN A 65 -8.65 -13.84 -8.62
N ALA A 66 -7.56 -13.78 -9.38
CA ALA A 66 -6.86 -14.94 -9.90
C ALA A 66 -5.78 -15.47 -8.93
N GLU A 67 -5.78 -15.01 -7.68
CA GLU A 67 -4.79 -15.33 -6.64
C GLU A 67 -3.33 -15.05 -7.05
N LYS A 68 -3.11 -13.98 -7.82
CA LYS A 68 -1.78 -13.54 -8.26
C LYS A 68 -1.42 -12.21 -7.62
N LEU A 69 -0.18 -12.11 -7.12
CA LEU A 69 0.38 -10.85 -6.65
C LEU A 69 0.55 -9.88 -7.84
N PRO A 70 -0.07 -8.69 -7.81
CA PRO A 70 0.15 -7.69 -8.83
C PRO A 70 1.61 -7.22 -8.85
N MET A 71 2.20 -7.10 -10.04
CA MET A 71 3.62 -6.71 -10.20
C MET A 71 3.90 -5.33 -9.62
N ASP A 72 2.95 -4.41 -9.77
CA ASP A 72 3.04 -3.02 -9.29
C ASP A 72 2.38 -2.82 -7.91
N ALA A 73 2.13 -3.90 -7.17
CA ALA A 73 1.68 -3.79 -5.79
C ALA A 73 2.83 -3.32 -4.90
N ILE A 74 2.48 -2.48 -3.92
CA ILE A 74 3.41 -2.01 -2.88
C ILE A 74 4.08 -3.20 -2.17
N ALA A 75 3.31 -4.26 -1.91
CA ALA A 75 3.82 -5.49 -1.31
C ALA A 75 4.92 -6.20 -2.14
N ASN A 76 4.96 -5.98 -3.46
CA ASN A 76 5.93 -6.58 -4.37
C ASN A 76 7.26 -5.81 -4.40
N PHE A 77 7.86 -5.60 -3.22
CA PHE A 77 9.12 -4.85 -3.05
C PHE A 77 9.10 -3.41 -3.56
N GLN A 78 7.91 -2.84 -3.78
CA GLN A 78 7.72 -1.43 -4.13
C GLN A 78 7.31 -0.57 -2.92
N TYR A 79 7.49 -1.09 -1.70
CA TYR A 79 7.25 -0.36 -0.47
C TYR A 79 8.52 0.36 -0.01
N TYR A 80 8.42 1.68 0.18
CA TYR A 80 9.58 2.52 0.49
C TYR A 80 9.52 3.20 1.86
N ALA A 81 8.54 2.85 2.71
CA ALA A 81 8.32 3.47 4.02
C ALA A 81 8.45 5.02 4.00
N TYR A 82 8.04 5.65 2.90
CA TYR A 82 8.36 7.06 2.64
C TYR A 82 7.86 7.95 3.79
N ASP A 83 6.63 7.72 4.26
CA ASP A 83 6.01 8.49 5.34
C ASP A 83 6.69 8.28 6.72
N GLU A 84 7.56 7.27 6.85
CA GLU A 84 8.29 6.93 8.09
C GLU A 84 9.76 7.43 8.05
N LEU A 85 10.16 8.11 6.98
CA LEU A 85 11.51 8.62 6.85
C LEU A 85 11.75 9.73 7.90
N PRO A 86 12.98 9.86 8.44
CA PRO A 86 13.31 10.99 9.30
C PRO A 86 13.07 12.32 8.58
N ASP A 87 12.68 13.36 9.33
CA ASP A 87 12.43 14.70 8.78
C ASP A 87 13.59 15.20 7.91
N THR A 88 14.83 14.93 8.33
CA THR A 88 16.04 15.31 7.58
C THR A 88 16.10 14.69 6.18
N VAL A 89 15.62 13.45 6.05
CA VAL A 89 15.54 12.74 4.77
C VAL A 89 14.39 13.29 3.95
N HIS A 90 13.22 13.55 4.56
CA HIS A 90 12.12 14.24 3.89
C HIS A 90 12.53 15.62 3.35
N PHE A 91 13.25 16.41 4.14
CA PHE A 91 13.81 17.69 3.72
C PHE A 91 14.80 17.51 2.58
N ALA A 92 15.64 16.47 2.60
CA ALA A 92 16.54 16.17 1.50
C ALA A 92 15.77 15.89 0.20
N PHE A 93 14.72 15.05 0.24
CA PHE A 93 13.84 14.78 -0.92
C PHE A 93 13.13 16.05 -1.44
N ALA A 94 12.56 16.85 -0.54
CA ALA A 94 11.84 18.07 -0.93
C ALA A 94 12.74 19.16 -1.51
N ASN A 95 14.00 19.22 -1.07
CA ASN A 95 14.99 20.19 -1.52
C ASN A 95 15.96 19.64 -2.57
N THR A 96 15.81 18.38 -3.00
CA THR A 96 16.49 17.91 -4.20
C THR A 96 15.74 18.46 -5.41
N SER A 97 16.19 19.63 -5.87
CA SER A 97 15.82 20.10 -7.20
C SER A 97 16.30 19.05 -8.21
N LEU A 98 15.38 18.40 -8.90
CA LEU A 98 15.70 17.84 -10.21
C LEU A 98 16.05 19.04 -11.10
N LEU A 99 17.34 19.36 -11.20
CA LEU A 99 17.88 20.07 -12.34
C LEU A 99 17.68 19.17 -13.57
N THR A 100 16.47 19.20 -14.13
CA THR A 100 16.15 18.70 -15.46
C THR A 100 15.16 19.63 -16.11
#